data_AF-A0A7W0QZB8-F1
#
_entry.id   AF-A0A7W0QZB8-F1
#
_cell.length_a   1.000
_cell.length_b   1.000
_cell.length_c   1.000
_cell.angle_alpha   90.00
_cell.angle_beta   90.00
_cell.angle_gamma   90.00
#
_symmetry.space_group_name_H-M   'P 1'
#
loop_
_entity.id
_entity.type
_entity.pdbx_description
1 polymer ?
#
loop_
_entity_poly.entity_id
_entity_poly.type
_entity_poly.pdbx_seq_one_letter_code
_entity_poly.pdbx_strand_id
1 'polypeptide(L)' 'MSTDRQLLAASDLDAMSPDERAAALAERVVTDLDVLPDEFRQRVLDKGSRLAAERRSSAE' A
#
# COMPACT_ATOMS: atom_id res chain seq x y z
N MET A 1 -20.15 -3.27 -4.10
CA MET A 1 -20.17 -4.68 -3.63
C MET A 1 -18.93 -4.86 -2.77
N SER A 2 -19.10 -5.19 -1.49
CA SER A 2 -17.95 -5.49 -0.64
C SER A 2 -17.47 -6.88 -1.02
N THR A 3 -16.42 -6.95 -1.84
CA THR A 3 -15.74 -8.22 -2.12
C THR A 3 -15.07 -8.62 -0.82
N ASP A 4 -15.50 -9.73 -0.20
CA ASP A 4 -14.78 -10.34 0.91
C ASP A 4 -13.36 -10.64 0.42
N ARG A 5 -12.43 -9.73 0.70
CA ARG A 5 -11.03 -9.88 0.31
C ARG A 5 -10.46 -10.98 1.18
N GLN A 6 -10.29 -12.16 0.58
CA GLN A 6 -9.62 -13.28 1.23
C GLN A 6 -8.23 -12.82 1.70
N LEU A 7 -7.99 -12.98 3.00
CA LEU A 7 -6.68 -12.79 3.60
C LEU A 7 -5.73 -13.83 2.99
N LEU A 8 -4.58 -13.36 2.48
CA LEU A 8 -3.51 -14.23 2.01
C LEU A 8 -2.51 -14.42 3.15
N ALA A 9 -2.25 -15.67 3.51
CA ALA A 9 -1.16 -16.02 4.41
C ALA A 9 0.18 -15.97 3.66
N ALA A 10 1.28 -15.84 4.41
CA ALA A 10 2.62 -15.86 3.82
C ALA A 10 2.88 -17.15 3.03
N SER A 11 2.41 -18.30 3.53
CA SER A 11 2.51 -19.60 2.85
C SER A 11 1.81 -19.63 1.49
N ASP A 12 0.72 -18.85 1.32
CA ASP A 12 0.00 -18.78 0.05
C ASP A 12 0.83 -18.03 -1.00
N LEU A 13 1.56 -16.98 -0.57
CA LEU A 13 2.44 -16.21 -1.44
C LEU A 13 3.71 -16.98 -1.82
N ASP A 14 4.19 -17.84 -0.93
CA ASP A 14 5.37 -18.69 -1.17
C ASP A 14 5.06 -19.81 -2.19
N ALA A 15 3.81 -20.28 -2.23
CA ALA A 15 3.35 -21.28 -3.19
C ALA A 15 3.11 -20.70 -4.60
N MET A 16 2.98 -19.38 -4.73
CA MET A 16 2.78 -18.69 -6.01
C MET A 16 4.09 -18.53 -6.78
N SER A 17 4.00 -18.62 -8.11
CA SER A 17 5.09 -18.17 -8.98
C SER A 17 5.34 -16.67 -8.77
N PRO A 18 6.54 -16.15 -9.16
CA PRO A 18 6.84 -14.73 -9.01
C PRO A 18 5.81 -13.79 -9.66
N ASP A 19 5.32 -14.14 -10.85
CA ASP A 19 4.35 -13.32 -11.59
C ASP A 19 2.96 -13.35 -10.94
N GLU A 20 2.51 -14.52 -10.48
CA GLU A 20 1.25 -14.66 -9.75
C GLU A 20 1.28 -13.89 -8.43
N ARG A 21 2.40 -13.94 -7.70
CA ARG A 21 2.57 -13.18 -6.46
C ARG A 21 2.55 -11.68 -6.72
N ALA A 22 3.20 -11.21 -7.80
CA ALA A 22 3.20 -9.81 -8.18
C ALA A 22 1.77 -9.33 -8.52
N ALA A 23 1.02 -10.12 -9.29
CA ALA A 23 -0.38 -9.83 -9.62
C ALA A 23 -1.27 -9.81 -8.36
N ALA A 24 -1.16 -10.82 -7.49
CA ALA A 24 -1.93 -10.92 -6.26
C ALA A 24 -1.69 -9.73 -5.30
N LEU A 25 -0.46 -9.20 -5.28
CA LEU A 25 -0.11 -8.00 -4.52
C LEU A 25 -0.66 -6.74 -5.19
N ALA A 26 -0.50 -6.59 -6.51
CA ALA A 26 -0.98 -5.42 -7.26
C ALA A 26 -2.49 -5.19 -7.07
N GLU A 27 -3.29 -6.26 -7.06
CA GLU A 27 -4.74 -6.18 -6.81
C GLU A 27 -5.11 -5.71 -5.39
N ARG A 28 -4.18 -5.85 -4.43
CA ARG A 28 -4.40 -5.52 -3.01
C ARG A 28 -3.84 -4.16 -2.62
N VAL A 29 -2.93 -3.60 -3.41
CA VAL A 29 -2.38 -2.27 -3.18
C VAL A 29 -3.38 -1.22 -3.66
N VAL A 30 -3.86 -0.40 -2.72
CA VAL A 30 -4.70 0.76 -3.03
C VAL A 30 -3.78 1.93 -3.40
N THR A 31 -3.86 2.36 -4.65
CA THR A 31 -3.08 3.50 -5.18
C THR A 31 -3.87 4.81 -5.25
N ASP A 32 -5.20 4.71 -5.22
CA ASP A 32 -6.10 5.86 -5.15
C ASP A 32 -6.31 6.27 -3.68
N LEU A 33 -5.96 7.51 -3.33
CA LEU A 33 -6.13 8.00 -1.97
C LEU A 33 -7.59 8.28 -1.62
N ASP A 34 -8.45 8.56 -2.61
CA ASP A 34 -9.84 8.97 -2.36
C ASP A 34 -10.75 7.79 -1.98
N VAL A 35 -10.28 6.56 -2.17
CA VAL A 35 -10.97 5.36 -1.71
C VAL A 35 -10.59 4.96 -0.28
N LEU A 36 -9.64 5.67 0.34
CA LEU A 36 -9.22 5.40 1.71
C LEU A 36 -10.15 6.08 2.72
N PRO A 37 -10.34 5.49 3.91
CA PRO A 37 -10.99 6.19 5.02
C PRO A 37 -10.27 7.50 5.35
N ASP A 38 -11.02 8.55 5.65
CA ASP A 38 -10.48 9.90 5.81
C ASP A 38 -9.33 10.00 6.81
N GLU A 39 -9.48 9.38 7.99
CA GLU A 39 -8.44 9.39 9.02
C GLU A 39 -7.15 8.72 8.52
N PHE A 40 -7.29 7.60 7.80
CA PHE A 40 -6.14 6.88 7.26
C PHE A 40 -5.47 7.67 6.13
N ARG A 41 -6.27 8.27 5.24
CA ARG A 41 -5.79 9.17 4.18
C ARG A 41 -4.95 10.31 4.75
N GLN A 42 -5.44 10.98 5.81
CA GLN A 42 -4.69 12.07 6.46
C GLN A 42 -3.34 11.60 7.00
N ARG A 43 -3.30 10.44 7.69
CA ARG A 43 -2.05 9.88 8.21
C ARG A 43 -1.03 9.57 7.11
N VAL A 44 -1.49 9.08 5.95
CA VAL A 44 -0.62 8.84 4.78
C VAL A 44 -0.04 10.16 4.26
N LEU A 45 -0.87 11.19 4.09
CA LEU A 45 -0.45 12.51 3.61
C LEU A 45 0.54 13.19 4.56
N ASP A 46 0.29 13.14 5.87
CA ASP A 46 1.18 13.69 6.90
C ASP A 46 2.55 13.02 6.85
N LYS A 47 2.57 11.69 6.76
CA LYS A 47 3.83 10.93 6.66
C LYS A 47 4.57 11.29 5.38
N GLY A 48 3.87 11.37 4.24
CA GLY A 48 4.46 11.79 2.96
C GLY A 48 5.09 13.17 3.04
N SER A 49 4.37 14.14 3.62
CA SER A 49 4.86 15.51 3.83
C SER A 49 6.12 15.56 4.68
N ARG A 50 6.15 14.81 5.79
CA ARG A 50 7.34 14.70 6.65
C ARG A 50 8.55 14.12 5.91
N LEU A 51 8.38 13.01 5.19
CA LEU A 51 9.46 12.38 4.44
C LEU A 51 10.02 13.31 3.34
N ALA A 52 9.16 14.08 2.70
CA ALA A 52 9.58 15.07 1.70
C ALA A 52 10.41 16.20 2.33
N ALA A 53 10.06 16.65 3.54
CA ALA A 53 10.83 17.65 4.27
C ALA A 53 12.21 17.11 4.71
N GLU A 54 12.26 15.90 5.27
CA GLU A 54 13.50 15.22 5.68
C GLU A 54 14.47 15.07 4.50
N ARG A 55 13.96 14.67 3.32
CA ARG A 55 14.80 14.55 2.10
C ARG A 55 15.36 15.88 1.62
N ARG A 56 14.58 16.97 1.67
CA ARG A 56 15.07 18.31 1.29
C ARG A 56 16.16 18.79 2.25
N SER A 57 15.94 18.64 3.56
CA SER A 57 16.93 19.01 4.59
C SER A 57 18.22 18.18 4.52
N SER A 58 18.18 16.97 3.95
CA SER A 58 19.38 16.12 3.80
C SER A 58 20.17 16.39 2.52
N ALA A 59 19.60 17.19 1.60
CA ALA A 59 20.22 17.54 0.32
C ALA A 59 20.92 18.91 0.37
N GLU A 60 20.77 19.65 1.47
CA GLU A 60 21.43 20.92 1.80
C GLU A 60 22.63 20.67 2.72
#